data_AF-A0A2G5D868-F1
#
_entry.id   AF-A0A2G5D868-F1
#
_cell.length_a   1.000
_cell.length_b   1.000
_cell.length_c   1.000
_cell.angle_alpha   90.00
_cell.angle_beta   90.00
_cell.angle_gamma   90.00
#
_symmetry.space_group_name_H-M   'P 1'
#
loop_
_entity.id
_entity.type
_entity.pdbx_description
1 polymer ?
#
loop_
_entity_poly.entity_id
_entity_poly.type
_entity_poly.pdbx_seq_one_letter_code
_entity_poly.pdbx_strand_id
1 'polypeptide(L)'
;MAKKYGPIMSILLGLVPTIIVTSPEYAEVFLKIHDLNFASRPIIYAANYVSYRQKNLVFPQYGPYWRNICKLCTIELHSSSKIEFFKPIRREELVNFVESMNVAAKSGSVIDVSAKIESVIEDITN
;
A
#
# COMPACT_ATOMS: atom_id res chain seq x y z
N MET A 1 -12.93 -15.52 14.84
CA MET A 1 -11.91 -16.56 14.61
C MET A 1 -10.77 -16.49 15.62
N ALA A 2 -9.97 -15.43 15.69
CA ALA A 2 -8.85 -15.31 16.64
C ALA A 2 -9.24 -15.59 18.10
N LYS A 3 -10.39 -15.07 18.57
CA LYS A 3 -10.91 -15.33 19.92
C LYS A 3 -11.14 -16.82 20.24
N LYS A 4 -11.38 -17.66 19.23
CA LYS A 4 -11.69 -19.09 19.38
C LYS A 4 -10.48 -19.99 19.11
N TYR A 5 -9.66 -19.64 18.13
CA TYR A 5 -8.57 -20.49 17.63
C TYR A 5 -7.17 -19.99 18.01
N GLY A 6 -7.09 -18.83 18.69
CA GLY A 6 -5.84 -18.23 19.11
C GLY A 6 -5.27 -17.23 18.09
N PRO A 7 -4.13 -16.60 18.44
CA PRO A 7 -3.52 -15.52 17.67
C PRO A 7 -2.84 -15.97 16.38
N ILE A 8 -2.50 -17.26 16.26
CA ILE A 8 -2.00 -17.92 15.05
C ILE A 8 -2.97 -19.04 14.70
N MET A 9 -3.52 -19.02 13.49
CA MET A 9 -4.48 -20.02 13.04
C MET A 9 -4.25 -20.40 11.58
N SER A 10 -4.58 -21.66 11.24
CA SER A 10 -4.51 -22.17 9.87
C SER A 10 -5.91 -22.29 9.28
N ILE A 11 -6.10 -21.82 8.05
CA ILE A 11 -7.33 -21.97 7.28
C ILE A 11 -7.01 -22.36 5.83
N LEU A 12 -8.03 -22.83 5.10
CA LEU A 12 -7.98 -22.95 3.65
C LEU A 12 -8.69 -21.75 3.03
N LEU A 13 -7.96 -20.91 2.31
CA LEU A 13 -8.55 -19.87 1.45
C LEU A 13 -8.79 -20.48 0.07
N GLY A 14 -10.01 -20.97 -0.14
CA GLY A 14 -10.32 -21.84 -1.27
C GLY A 14 -9.52 -23.13 -1.16
N LEU A 15 -8.52 -23.31 -2.03
CA LEU A 15 -7.62 -24.47 -2.05
C LEU A 15 -6.21 -24.16 -1.52
N VAL A 16 -5.98 -22.95 -1.00
CA VAL A 16 -4.65 -22.50 -0.56
C VAL A 16 -4.56 -22.53 0.97
N PRO A 17 -3.71 -23.40 1.56
CA PRO A 17 -3.39 -23.35 2.98
C PRO A 17 -2.80 -22.00 3.36
N THR A 18 -3.40 -21.35 4.35
CA THR A 18 -3.06 -20.00 4.77
C THR A 18 -2.96 -19.92 6.28
N ILE A 19 -1.83 -19.37 6.76
CA ILE A 19 -1.66 -19.03 8.16
C ILE A 19 -2.09 -17.58 8.37
N ILE A 20 -2.97 -17.34 9.32
CA ILE A 20 -3.40 -16.01 9.75
C ILE A 20 -2.76 -15.70 11.10
N VAL A 21 -2.10 -14.55 11.17
CA VAL A 21 -1.53 -13.98 12.40
C VAL A 21 -2.36 -12.76 12.81
N THR A 22 -2.81 -12.71 14.06
CA THR A 22 -3.76 -11.70 14.55
C THR A 22 -3.33 -11.00 15.83
N SER A 23 -2.06 -11.13 16.24
CA SER A 23 -1.49 -10.36 17.35
C SER A 23 -0.25 -9.58 16.88
N PRO A 24 -0.03 -8.36 17.39
CA PRO A 24 1.13 -7.54 17.02
C PRO A 24 2.45 -8.20 17.42
N GLU A 25 2.49 -8.89 18.56
CA GLU A 25 3.68 -9.61 19.04
C GLU A 25 4.12 -10.67 18.02
N TYR A 26 3.17 -11.45 17.50
CA TYR A 26 3.48 -12.43 16.46
C TYR A 26 3.71 -11.79 15.09
N ALA A 27 3.05 -10.68 14.76
CA ALA A 27 3.33 -9.96 13.52
C ALA A 27 4.80 -9.48 13.47
N GLU A 28 5.37 -9.03 14.60
CA GLU A 28 6.79 -8.66 14.68
C GLU A 28 7.72 -9.86 14.41
N VAL A 29 7.36 -11.04 14.91
CA VAL A 29 8.14 -12.26 14.64
C VAL A 29 8.23 -12.55 13.14
N PHE A 30 7.13 -12.43 12.40
CA PHE A 30 7.09 -12.73 10.96
C PHE A 30 7.62 -11.59 10.09
N LEU A 31 7.34 -10.34 10.44
CA LEU A 31 7.60 -9.17 9.59
C LEU A 31 8.89 -8.44 9.91
N LYS A 32 9.57 -8.79 11.01
CA LYS A 32 10.83 -8.15 11.43
C LYS A 32 11.90 -9.15 11.86
N ILE A 33 11.57 -10.08 12.77
CA ILE A 33 12.58 -11.03 13.30
C ILE A 33 12.96 -12.08 12.26
N HIS A 34 11.96 -12.60 11.54
CA HIS A 34 12.12 -13.60 10.47
C HIS A 34 11.63 -13.07 9.12
N ASP A 35 11.73 -11.75 8.91
CA ASP A 35 11.21 -11.06 7.72
C ASP A 35 11.66 -11.71 6.41
N LEU A 36 12.94 -12.09 6.31
CA LEU A 36 13.53 -12.69 5.12
C LEU A 36 12.89 -14.04 4.77
N ASN A 37 12.49 -14.83 5.76
CA ASN A 37 11.84 -16.13 5.55
C ASN A 37 10.43 -15.97 4.95
N PHE A 38 9.78 -14.84 5.23
CA PHE A 38 8.41 -14.54 4.82
C PHE A 38 8.32 -13.39 3.80
N ALA A 39 9.46 -12.95 3.25
CA ALA A 39 9.52 -11.78 2.37
C ALA A 39 8.90 -12.03 0.99
N SER A 40 8.94 -13.28 0.50
CA SER A 40 8.42 -13.65 -0.81
C SER A 40 6.90 -13.58 -0.86
N ARG A 41 6.36 -12.99 -1.94
CA ARG A 41 4.92 -13.00 -2.21
C ARG A 41 4.47 -14.35 -2.79
N PRO A 42 3.25 -14.80 -2.45
CA PRO A 42 2.68 -15.98 -3.09
C PRO A 42 2.52 -15.75 -4.60
N ILE A 43 2.54 -16.83 -5.38
CA ILE A 43 2.31 -16.76 -6.82
C ILE A 43 0.82 -16.46 -7.05
N ILE A 44 0.53 -15.28 -7.62
CA ILE A 44 -0.82 -14.87 -7.98
C ILE A 44 -0.90 -14.88 -9.50
N TYR A 45 -1.62 -15.85 -10.08
CA TYR A 45 -1.68 -16.00 -11.54
C TYR A 45 -2.21 -14.74 -12.24
N ALA A 46 -3.20 -14.05 -11.66
CA ALA A 46 -3.69 -12.78 -12.19
C ALA A 46 -2.56 -11.73 -12.32
N ALA A 47 -1.65 -11.66 -11.34
CA ALA A 47 -0.50 -10.76 -11.36
C ALA A 47 0.50 -11.09 -12.48
N ASN A 48 0.49 -12.30 -13.05
CA ASN A 48 1.31 -12.57 -14.24
C ASN A 48 0.81 -11.79 -15.46
N TYR A 49 -0.51 -11.62 -15.58
CA TYR A 49 -1.13 -10.93 -16.71
C TYR A 49 -1.12 -9.41 -16.53
N VAL A 50 -1.48 -8.91 -15.35
CA VAL A 50 -1.63 -7.45 -15.13
C VAL A 50 -0.33 -6.75 -14.70
N SER A 51 0.73 -7.52 -14.44
CA SER A 51 1.87 -7.04 -13.66
C SER A 51 3.21 -7.50 -14.24
N TYR A 52 3.31 -7.49 -15.58
CA TYR A 52 4.52 -7.85 -16.36
C TYR A 52 5.19 -9.14 -15.88
N ARG A 53 4.43 -10.24 -15.74
CA ARG A 53 4.94 -11.51 -15.20
C ARG A 53 5.56 -11.37 -13.81
N GLN A 54 4.88 -10.63 -12.92
CA GLN A 54 5.32 -10.31 -11.55
C GLN A 54 6.64 -9.52 -11.45
N LYS A 55 7.15 -8.95 -12.55
CA LYS A 55 8.28 -8.02 -12.53
C LYS A 55 7.82 -6.61 -12.16
N ASN A 56 7.46 -6.43 -10.89
CA ASN A 56 7.05 -5.16 -10.30
C ASN A 56 7.50 -5.09 -8.82
N LEU A 57 7.04 -4.08 -8.08
CA LEU A 57 7.39 -3.89 -6.66
C LEU A 57 6.50 -4.70 -5.69
N VAL A 58 5.25 -4.99 -6.07
CA VAL A 58 4.19 -5.46 -5.16
C VAL A 58 4.06 -6.98 -5.08
N PHE A 59 4.17 -7.68 -6.22
CA PHE A 59 3.95 -9.12 -6.35
C PHE A 59 5.18 -10.00 -6.68
N PRO A 60 6.45 -9.54 -6.67
CA PRO A 60 7.57 -10.43 -6.97
C PRO A 60 7.88 -11.35 -5.79
N GLN A 61 8.54 -12.47 -6.09
CA GLN A 61 9.27 -13.24 -5.08
C GLN A 61 10.49 -12.45 -4.60
N TYR A 62 10.90 -12.68 -3.35
CA TYR A 62 12.07 -12.01 -2.81
C TYR A 62 13.33 -12.44 -3.56
N GLY A 63 14.17 -11.48 -3.93
CA GLY A 63 15.40 -11.74 -4.65
C GLY A 63 16.14 -10.47 -5.04
N PRO A 64 17.27 -10.59 -5.77
CA PRO A 64 18.07 -9.44 -6.21
C PRO A 64 17.26 -8.39 -6.97
N TYR A 65 16.34 -8.83 -7.84
CA TYR A 65 15.46 -7.94 -8.60
C TYR A 65 14.60 -7.06 -7.68
N TRP A 66 13.83 -7.67 -6.76
CA TRP A 66 12.98 -6.92 -5.84
C TRP A 66 13.79 -5.97 -4.95
N ARG A 67 14.94 -6.43 -4.43
CA ARG A 67 15.84 -5.57 -3.62
C ARG A 67 16.32 -4.34 -4.39
N ASN A 68 16.70 -4.52 -5.66
CA ASN A 68 17.17 -3.42 -6.49
C ASN A 68 16.06 -2.39 -6.77
N ILE A 69 14.83 -2.85 -7.03
CA ILE A 69 13.70 -1.95 -7.26
C ILE A 69 13.29 -1.24 -5.96
N CYS A 70 13.20 -1.94 -4.83
CA CYS A 70 12.95 -1.29 -3.53
C CYS A 70 13.99 -0.20 -3.23
N LYS A 71 15.28 -0.48 -3.49
CA LYS A 71 16.35 0.50 -3.34
C LYS A 71 16.16 1.70 -4.28
N LEU A 72 15.85 1.45 -5.54
CA LEU A 72 15.59 2.51 -6.52
C LEU A 72 14.41 3.40 -6.08
N CYS A 73 13.26 2.81 -5.72
CA CYS A 73 12.10 3.56 -5.23
C CYS A 73 12.42 4.35 -3.96
N THR A 74 13.21 3.79 -3.05
CA THR A 74 13.63 4.48 -1.82
C THR A 74 14.43 5.75 -2.15
N ILE A 75 15.33 5.68 -3.12
CA ILE A 75 16.19 6.81 -3.49
C ILE A 75 15.41 7.84 -4.32
N GLU A 76 14.68 7.37 -5.33
CA GLU A 76 14.09 8.23 -6.36
C GLU A 76 12.70 8.76 -6.04
N LEU A 77 11.97 8.10 -5.14
CA LEU A 77 10.59 8.47 -4.81
C LEU A 77 10.42 8.80 -3.33
N HIS A 78 11.02 8.00 -2.43
CA HIS A 78 10.74 8.09 -0.98
C HIS A 78 11.87 8.73 -0.16
N SER A 79 12.90 9.28 -0.79
CA SER A 79 13.96 9.98 -0.06
C SER A 79 13.48 11.35 0.41
N SER A 80 14.03 11.86 1.52
CA SER A 80 13.64 13.18 2.05
C SER A 80 13.78 14.30 1.02
N SER A 81 14.82 14.22 0.18
CA SER A 81 15.03 15.18 -0.91
C SER A 81 13.90 15.12 -1.94
N LYS A 82 13.47 13.92 -2.35
CA LYS A 82 12.37 13.75 -3.31
C LYS A 82 11.02 14.11 -2.70
N ILE A 83 10.81 13.79 -1.42
CA ILE A 83 9.61 14.20 -0.68
C ILE A 83 9.49 15.73 -0.68
N GLU A 84 10.57 16.46 -0.38
CA GLU A 84 10.56 17.93 -0.44
C GLU A 84 10.42 18.45 -1.88
N PHE A 85 11.02 17.78 -2.86
CA PHE A 85 10.87 18.13 -4.27
C PHE A 85 9.41 18.09 -4.75
N PHE A 86 8.65 17.06 -4.38
CA PHE A 86 7.23 16.91 -4.74
C PHE A 86 6.25 17.66 -3.82
N LYS A 87 6.75 18.34 -2.79
CA LYS A 87 5.93 19.07 -1.82
C LYS A 87 5.05 20.17 -2.43
N PRO A 88 5.49 20.95 -3.44
CA PRO A 88 4.66 22.00 -4.02
C PRO A 88 3.37 21.47 -4.63
N ILE A 89 3.45 20.40 -5.43
CA ILE A 89 2.28 19.77 -6.07
C ILE A 89 1.29 19.27 -5.01
N ARG A 90 1.76 18.55 -3.99
CA ARG A 90 0.88 18.11 -2.89
C ARG A 90 0.21 19.28 -2.16
N ARG A 91 0.92 20.40 -2.00
CA ARG A 91 0.36 21.58 -1.35
C ARG A 91 -0.72 22.23 -2.22
N GLU A 92 -0.49 22.33 -3.51
CA GLU A 92 -1.45 22.86 -4.48
C GLU A 92 -2.74 22.05 -4.48
N GLU A 93 -2.65 20.72 -4.62
CA GLU A 93 -3.83 19.86 -4.64
C GLU A 93 -4.62 19.90 -3.32
N LEU A 94 -3.94 20.01 -2.19
CA LEU A 94 -4.60 20.19 -0.89
C LEU A 94 -5.29 21.55 -0.77
N VAL A 95 -4.71 22.62 -1.32
CA VAL A 95 -5.34 23.95 -1.34
C VAL A 95 -6.60 23.91 -2.20
N ASN A 96 -6.51 23.34 -3.41
CA ASN A 96 -7.64 23.19 -4.32
C ASN A 96 -8.79 22.39 -3.66
N PHE A 97 -8.44 21.30 -2.97
CA PHE A 97 -9.41 20.50 -2.22
C PHE A 97 -10.12 21.32 -1.15
N VAL A 98 -9.38 22.00 -0.27
CA VAL A 98 -9.94 22.81 0.82
C VAL A 98 -10.80 23.95 0.28
N GLU A 99 -10.40 24.58 -0.82
CA GLU A 99 -11.19 25.63 -1.46
C GLU A 99 -12.52 25.06 -2.01
N SER A 100 -12.48 23.90 -2.65
CA SER A 100 -13.71 23.22 -3.13
C SER A 100 -14.66 22.87 -1.98
N MET A 101 -14.13 22.43 -0.84
CA MET A 101 -14.90 22.14 0.38
C MET A 101 -15.54 23.43 0.94
N ASN A 102 -14.80 24.54 0.95
CA ASN A 102 -15.31 25.82 1.41
C ASN A 102 -16.44 26.35 0.53
N VAL A 103 -16.34 26.17 -0.79
CA VAL A 103 -17.42 26.55 -1.72
C VAL A 103 -18.67 25.72 -1.44
N ALA A 104 -18.54 24.40 -1.31
CA ALA A 104 -19.66 23.51 -1.00
C ALA A 104 -20.31 23.82 0.36
N ALA A 105 -19.49 24.13 1.37
CA ALA A 105 -19.97 24.52 2.69
C ALA A 105 -20.79 25.82 2.64
N LYS A 106 -20.33 26.84 1.88
CA LYS A 106 -21.06 28.11 1.71
C LYS A 106 -22.38 27.93 0.97
N SER A 107 -22.46 26.99 0.02
CA SER A 107 -23.69 26.69 -0.70
C SER A 107 -24.61 25.71 0.03
N GLY A 108 -24.20 25.16 1.19
CA GLY A 108 -24.95 24.14 1.92
C GLY A 108 -25.06 22.81 1.16
N SER A 109 -24.16 22.56 0.21
CA SER A 109 -24.20 21.38 -0.64
C SER A 109 -23.67 20.15 0.08
N VAL A 110 -24.36 19.02 -0.07
CA VAL A 110 -23.84 17.71 0.33
C VAL A 110 -22.79 17.27 -0.68
N ILE A 111 -21.65 16.78 -0.20
CA ILE A 111 -20.53 16.30 -1.02
C ILE A 111 -20.10 14.91 -0.60
N ASP A 112 -19.60 14.14 -1.57
CA ASP A 112 -18.90 12.89 -1.34
C ASP A 112 -17.41 13.18 -1.07
N VAL A 113 -17.00 13.02 0.18
CA VAL A 113 -15.62 13.25 0.60
C VAL A 113 -14.68 12.17 0.08
N SER A 114 -15.15 10.92 -0.06
CA SER A 114 -14.34 9.83 -0.59
C SER A 114 -13.96 10.09 -2.03
N ALA A 115 -14.94 10.44 -2.87
CA ALA A 115 -14.69 10.80 -4.28
C ALA A 115 -13.74 12.00 -4.41
N LYS A 116 -13.84 12.99 -3.51
CA LYS A 116 -12.94 14.14 -3.52
C LYS A 116 -11.51 13.79 -3.10
N ILE A 117 -11.33 12.92 -2.11
CA ILE A 117 -9.99 12.45 -1.71
C ILE A 117 -9.36 11.61 -2.82
N GLU A 118 -10.15 10.78 -3.51
CA GLU A 118 -9.68 10.01 -4.68
C GLU A 118 -9.12 10.93 -5.77
N SER A 119 -9.84 12.00 -6.13
CA SER A 119 -9.34 13.02 -7.06
C SER A 119 -8.00 13.61 -6.61
N VAL A 120 -7.90 14.02 -5.35
CA VAL A 120 -6.64 14.59 -4.81
C VAL A 120 -5.48 13.59 -4.91
N ILE A 121 -5.73 12.31 -4.66
CA ILE A 121 -4.69 11.27 -4.80
C ILE A 121 -4.28 11.13 -6.26
N GLU A 122 -5.23 11.08 -7.19
CA GLU A 122 -4.96 11.00 -8.63
C GLU A 122 -4.13 12.20 -9.10
N ASP A 123 -4.52 13.42 -8.72
CA ASP A 123 -3.88 14.68 -9.12
C ASP A 123 -2.45 14.81 -8.53
N ILE A 124 -2.21 14.26 -7.32
CA ILE A 124 -0.86 14.21 -6.73
C ILE A 124 0.06 13.22 -7.47
N THR A 125 -0.50 12.21 -8.12
CA THR A 125 0.27 11.11 -8.74
C THR A 125 0.48 11.22 -10.24
N ASN A 126 -0.29 12.04 -10.96
CA ASN A 126 -0.20 12.27 -12.41
C ASN A 126 0.64 13.52 -12.75
#